data_AF-A0A970WV44-F1
#
_entry.id   AF-A0A970WV44-F1
#
_cell.length_a   1.000
_cell.length_b   1.000
_cell.length_c   1.000
_cell.angle_alpha   90.00
_cell.angle_beta   90.00
_cell.angle_gamma   90.00
#
_symmetry.space_group_name_H-M   'P 1'
#
loop_
_entity.id
_entity.type
_entity.pdbx_description
1 polymer ?
#
loop_
_entity_poly.entity_id
_entity_poly.type
_entity_poly.pdbx_seq_one_letter_code
_entity_poly.pdbx_strand_id
1 'polypeptide(L)'
;MIKSNQMDAKTKAIVAHIFFIGWVIALVINMNQKEEYASYYIRQNLGLILLGFALSIISTVPLIGWLIGIIGGIVSFIFWLMSLIWSISGEMKPVPWLGQLFQDWFKAL
;
A
#
# COMPACT_ATOMS: atom_id res chain seq x y z
N MET A 1 -12.81 -23.26 22.78
CA MET A 1 -12.83 -21.96 22.06
C MET A 1 -12.55 -22.23 20.58
N ILE A 2 -13.57 -22.12 19.72
CA ILE A 2 -13.37 -22.14 18.27
C ILE A 2 -12.82 -20.75 17.93
N LYS A 3 -11.52 -20.64 17.62
CA LYS A 3 -11.01 -19.44 16.95
C LYS A 3 -11.77 -19.36 15.62
N SER A 4 -12.59 -18.34 15.43
CA SER A 4 -13.17 -18.05 14.14
C SER A 4 -12.03 -18.02 13.10
N ASN A 5 -12.23 -18.65 11.95
CA ASN A 5 -11.26 -18.76 10.86
C ASN A 5 -11.09 -17.41 10.12
N GLN A 6 -10.98 -16.32 10.89
CA GLN A 6 -10.81 -14.96 10.40
C GLN A 6 -9.34 -14.77 10.05
N MET A 7 -9.11 -14.17 8.89
CA MET A 7 -7.78 -13.81 8.43
C MET A 7 -7.11 -12.91 9.48
N ASP A 8 -5.89 -13.22 9.88
CA ASP A 8 -5.15 -12.40 10.85
C ASP A 8 -4.62 -11.11 10.21
N ALA A 9 -4.25 -10.13 11.04
CA ALA A 9 -3.76 -8.82 10.59
C ALA A 9 -2.59 -8.89 9.60
N LYS A 10 -1.65 -9.83 9.80
CA LYS A 10 -0.47 -9.98 8.96
C LYS A 10 -0.85 -10.49 7.58
N THR A 11 -1.75 -11.46 7.53
CA THR A 11 -2.29 -11.95 6.26
C THR A 11 -3.06 -10.84 5.52
N LYS A 12 -3.91 -10.07 6.21
CA LYS A 12 -4.59 -8.89 5.62
C LYS A 12 -3.58 -7.88 5.05
N ALA A 13 -2.52 -7.58 5.80
CA ALA A 13 -1.46 -6.67 5.37
C ALA A 13 -0.73 -7.15 4.12
N ILE A 14 -0.39 -8.44 4.02
CA ILE A 14 0.23 -9.02 2.83
C ILE A 14 -0.74 -9.00 1.64
N VAL A 15 -2.01 -9.40 1.86
CA VAL A 15 -3.06 -9.37 0.82
C VAL A 15 -3.26 -7.96 0.28
N ALA A 16 -3.13 -6.93 1.12
CA ALA A 16 -3.23 -5.54 0.69
C ALA A 16 -2.24 -5.18 -0.43
N HIS A 17 -1.13 -5.92 -0.60
CA HIS A 17 -0.12 -5.68 -1.63
C HIS A 17 -0.43 -6.35 -2.99
N ILE A 18 -1.48 -7.18 -3.11
CA ILE A 18 -1.86 -7.85 -4.37
C ILE A 18 -2.64 -6.87 -5.27
N PHE A 19 -1.97 -5.78 -5.64
CA PHE A 19 -2.50 -4.68 -6.46
C PHE A 19 -3.86 -4.16 -5.93
N PHE A 20 -4.65 -3.54 -6.80
CA PHE A 20 -5.92 -2.93 -6.42
C PHE A 20 -6.94 -3.94 -5.86
N ILE A 21 -7.01 -5.14 -6.44
CA ILE A 21 -7.98 -6.18 -6.02
C ILE A 21 -7.66 -6.67 -4.60
N GLY A 22 -6.41 -7.03 -4.32
CA GLY A 22 -5.98 -7.45 -2.99
C GLY A 22 -6.14 -6.35 -1.95
N TRP A 23 -5.85 -5.10 -2.34
CA TRP A 23 -6.08 -3.94 -1.49
C TRP A 23 -7.56 -3.80 -1.07
N VAL A 24 -8.51 -3.90 -2.01
CA VAL A 24 -9.95 -3.85 -1.71
C VAL A 24 -10.36 -4.99 -0.77
N ILE A 25 -9.90 -6.20 -1.03
CA ILE A 25 -10.19 -7.37 -0.18
C ILE A 25 -9.70 -7.14 1.25
N ALA A 26 -8.45 -6.71 1.41
CA ALA A 26 -7.87 -6.41 2.72
C ALA A 26 -8.64 -5.31 3.47
N LEU A 27 -9.03 -4.24 2.76
CA LEU A 27 -9.83 -3.16 3.32
C LEU A 27 -11.18 -3.67 3.85
N VAL A 28 -11.95 -4.38 3.03
CA VAL A 28 -13.28 -4.87 3.41
C VAL A 28 -13.22 -5.83 4.61
N ILE A 29 -12.25 -6.76 4.61
CA ILE A 29 -12.08 -7.69 5.74
C ILE A 29 -11.69 -6.92 7.01
N ASN A 30 -10.78 -5.94 6.91
CA ASN A 30 -10.33 -5.17 8.05
C ASN A 30 -11.40 -4.20 8.59
N MET A 31 -12.37 -3.77 7.78
CA MET A 31 -13.49 -2.94 8.26
C MET A 31 -14.39 -3.67 9.27
N ASN A 32 -14.54 -4.99 9.15
CA ASN A 32 -15.34 -5.79 10.08
C ASN A 32 -14.63 -5.97 11.43
N GLN A 33 -13.32 -6.17 11.40
CA GLN A 33 -12.46 -6.27 12.58
C GLN A 33 -11.17 -5.51 12.32
N LYS A 34 -11.16 -4.24 12.73
CA LYS A 34 -10.03 -3.33 12.52
C LYS A 34 -8.83 -3.77 13.34
N GLU A 35 -7.73 -4.03 12.64
CA GLU A 35 -6.43 -4.30 13.24
C GLU A 35 -5.42 -3.29 12.72
N GLU A 36 -4.72 -2.61 13.63
CA GLU A 36 -3.86 -1.48 13.27
C GLU A 36 -2.75 -1.87 12.29
N TYR A 37 -2.18 -3.07 12.44
CA TYR A 37 -1.15 -3.58 11.52
C TYR A 37 -1.68 -3.71 10.08
N ALA A 38 -2.91 -4.21 9.91
CA ALA A 38 -3.54 -4.31 8.60
C ALA A 38 -3.89 -2.91 8.06
N SER A 39 -4.50 -2.06 8.90
CA SER A 39 -4.84 -0.67 8.54
C SER A 39 -3.62 0.11 8.06
N TYR A 40 -2.47 -0.06 8.71
CA TYR A 40 -1.21 0.57 8.35
C TYR A 40 -0.81 0.29 6.89
N TYR A 41 -0.82 -0.98 6.49
CA TYR A 41 -0.47 -1.39 5.13
C TYR A 41 -1.56 -1.13 4.11
N ILE A 42 -2.83 -1.13 4.52
CA ILE A 42 -3.95 -0.68 3.68
C ILE A 42 -3.75 0.80 3.32
N ARG A 43 -3.43 1.67 4.29
CA ARG A 43 -3.16 3.10 4.03
C ARG A 43 -1.91 3.30 3.17
N GLN A 44 -0.82 2.62 3.52
CA GLN A 44 0.44 2.73 2.78
C GLN A 44 0.28 2.31 1.32
N ASN A 45 -0.40 1.17 1.06
CA ASN A 45 -0.56 0.69 -0.30
C ASN A 45 -1.60 1.50 -1.10
N LEU A 46 -2.60 2.10 -0.46
CA LEU A 46 -3.46 3.08 -1.14
C LEU A 46 -2.63 4.26 -1.64
N GLY A 47 -1.72 4.79 -0.81
CA GLY A 47 -0.81 5.86 -1.21
C GLY A 47 0.06 5.48 -2.41
N LEU A 48 0.61 4.26 -2.43
CA LEU A 48 1.40 3.75 -3.56
C LEU A 48 0.56 3.55 -4.84
N ILE A 49 -0.68 3.07 -4.71
CA ILE A 49 -1.61 2.94 -5.84
C ILE A 49 -1.90 4.32 -6.45
N LEU A 50 -2.21 5.31 -5.61
CA LEU A 50 -2.49 6.67 -6.06
C LEU A 50 -1.25 7.36 -6.65
N LEU A 51 -0.06 7.11 -6.08
CA LEU A 51 1.21 7.56 -6.65
C LEU A 51 1.43 6.97 -8.04
N GLY A 52 1.23 5.66 -8.22
CA GLY A 52 1.32 5.00 -9.52
C GLY A 52 0.33 5.58 -10.54
N PHE A 53 -0.91 5.86 -10.11
CA PHE A 53 -1.90 6.51 -10.95
C PHE A 53 -1.47 7.92 -11.37
N ALA A 54 -0.97 8.74 -10.44
CA ALA A 54 -0.45 10.08 -10.74
C ALA A 54 0.74 10.04 -11.73
N LEU A 55 1.66 9.10 -11.55
CA LEU A 55 2.79 8.89 -12.47
C LEU A 55 2.32 8.48 -13.87
N SER A 56 1.26 7.68 -13.98
CA SER A 56 0.71 7.29 -15.27
C SER A 56 0.15 8.49 -16.05
N ILE A 57 -0.48 9.45 -15.36
CA ILE A 57 -0.96 10.70 -15.96
C ILE A 57 0.22 11.57 -16.41
N ILE A 58 1.23 11.75 -15.57
CA ILE A 58 2.44 12.53 -15.91
C ILE A 58 3.14 11.95 -17.15
N SER A 59 3.13 10.62 -17.28
CA SER A 59 3.75 9.90 -18.40
C SER A 59 3.05 10.14 -19.75
N THR A 60 1.92 10.85 -19.80
CA THR A 60 1.28 11.25 -21.06
C THR A 60 1.99 12.41 -21.75
N VAL A 61 2.79 13.20 -21.01
CA VAL A 61 3.55 14.33 -21.55
C VAL A 61 4.82 13.81 -22.25
N PRO A 62 5.03 14.08 -23.55
CA PRO A 62 6.20 13.61 -24.28
C PRO A 62 7.52 14.10 -23.68
N LEU A 63 8.58 13.30 -23.84
CA LEU A 63 9.95 13.55 -23.37
C LEU A 63 10.08 13.63 -21.84
N ILE A 64 9.66 14.74 -21.23
CA ILE A 64 9.86 15.00 -19.79
C ILE A 64 8.97 14.08 -18.96
N GLY A 65 7.70 13.95 -19.34
CA GLY A 65 6.75 13.08 -18.64
C GLY A 65 7.18 11.61 -18.69
N TRP A 66 7.74 11.15 -19.81
CA TRP A 66 8.27 9.80 -19.95
C TRP A 66 9.44 9.52 -19.00
N LEU A 67 10.40 10.45 -18.89
CA LEU A 67 11.53 10.31 -17.98
C LEU A 67 11.06 10.26 -16.52
N ILE A 68 10.16 11.16 -16.13
CA ILE A 68 9.57 11.16 -14.79
C ILE A 68 8.79 9.87 -14.54
N GLY A 69 8.03 9.40 -15.53
CA GLY A 69 7.27 8.16 -15.47
C GLY A 69 8.14 6.93 -15.22
N ILE A 70 9.24 6.79 -15.97
CA ILE A 70 10.17 5.67 -15.82
C ILE A 70 10.86 5.71 -14.45
N ILE A 71 11.45 6.85 -14.09
CA ILE A 71 12.19 6.98 -12.82
C ILE A 71 11.23 6.82 -11.64
N GLY A 72 10.10 7.53 -11.67
CA GLY A 72 9.07 7.46 -10.64
C GLY A 72 8.47 6.06 -10.53
N GLY A 73 8.26 5.36 -11.64
CA GLY A 73 7.78 3.98 -11.67
C GLY A 73 8.73 3.01 -10.97
N ILE A 74 10.04 3.13 -11.24
CA ILE A 74 11.07 2.33 -10.57
C ILE A 74 11.09 2.62 -9.06
N VAL A 75 11.09 3.89 -8.67
CA VAL A 75 11.09 4.29 -7.24
C VAL A 75 9.82 3.79 -6.54
N SER A 76 8.66 3.94 -7.17
CA SER A 76 7.38 3.48 -6.63
C SER A 76 7.35 1.96 -6.47
N PHE A 77 7.95 1.21 -7.41
CA PHE A 77 8.07 -0.25 -7.31
C PHE A 77 9.01 -0.67 -6.17
N ILE A 78 10.13 0.04 -5.98
CA ILE A 78 11.01 -0.18 -4.83
C ILE A 78 10.27 0.07 -3.51
N PHE A 79 9.49 1.14 -3.41
CA PHE A 79 8.68 1.42 -2.23
C PHE A 79 7.62 0.34 -1.97
N TRP A 80 6.97 -0.16 -3.01
CA TRP A 80 6.05 -1.30 -2.88
C TRP A 80 6.76 -2.56 -2.36
N LEU A 81 7.97 -2.88 -2.86
CA LEU A 81 8.77 -4.00 -2.37
C LEU A 81 9.17 -3.82 -0.90
N MET A 82 9.62 -2.63 -0.50
CA MET A 82 9.98 -2.33 0.90
C MET A 82 8.77 -2.52 1.81
N SER A 83 7.61 -1.98 1.42
CA SER A 83 6.36 -2.13 2.14
C SER A 83 5.98 -3.60 2.30
N LEU A 84 6.07 -4.39 1.22
CA LEU A 84 5.78 -5.82 1.24
C LEU A 84 6.73 -6.57 2.18
N ILE A 85 8.04 -6.33 2.09
CA ILE A 85 9.04 -6.97 2.95
C ILE A 85 8.74 -6.69 4.43
N TRP A 86 8.50 -5.44 4.80
CA TRP A 86 8.19 -5.10 6.18
C TRP A 86 6.87 -5.72 6.66
N SER A 87 5.88 -5.87 5.75
CA SER A 87 4.61 -6.54 6.07
C SER A 87 4.79 -8.04 6.36
N ILE A 88 5.76 -8.67 5.68
CA ILE A 88 6.14 -10.06 5.92
C ILE A 88 6.99 -10.18 7.19
N SER A 89 7.82 -9.19 7.49
CA SER A 89 8.68 -9.15 8.68
C SER A 89 7.94 -8.81 9.97
N GLY A 90 6.70 -8.31 9.91
CA GLY A 90 5.94 -7.92 11.11
C GLY A 90 6.23 -6.51 11.61
N GLU A 91 6.86 -5.65 10.81
CA GLU A 91 7.33 -4.32 11.24
C GLU A 91 6.52 -3.19 10.60
N MET A 92 5.84 -2.32 11.36
CA MET A 92 5.15 -1.16 10.76
C MET A 92 6.15 -0.05 10.41
N LYS A 93 6.60 -0.02 9.16
CA LYS A 93 7.58 0.96 8.65
C LYS A 93 7.06 1.74 7.44
N PRO A 94 7.24 3.07 7.42
CA PRO A 94 6.77 3.89 6.33
C PRO A 94 7.75 3.80 5.17
N VAL A 95 7.24 3.76 3.94
CA VAL A 95 8.12 3.94 2.77
C VAL A 95 8.79 5.33 2.84
N PRO A 96 10.07 5.47 2.42
CA PRO A 96 10.78 6.73 2.52
C PRO A 96 10.03 7.90 1.87
N TRP A 97 10.16 9.09 2.47
CA TRP A 97 9.60 10.38 2.02
C TRP A 97 8.07 10.50 2.01
N LEU A 98 7.33 9.46 1.64
CA LEU A 98 5.89 9.50 1.39
C LEU A 98 5.07 8.68 2.38
N GLY A 99 5.66 7.64 2.99
CA GLY A 99 4.91 6.69 3.82
C GLY A 99 4.20 7.36 5.00
N GLN A 100 4.84 8.32 5.67
CA GLN A 100 4.21 9.06 6.76
C GLN A 100 3.01 9.90 6.28
N LEU A 101 3.15 10.55 5.12
CA LEU A 101 2.06 11.31 4.50
C LEU A 101 0.86 10.42 4.19
N PHE A 102 1.11 9.19 3.72
CA PHE A 102 0.03 8.22 3.47
C PHE A 102 -0.71 7.85 4.76
N GLN A 103 0.01 7.66 5.87
CA GLN A 103 -0.63 7.40 7.15
C GLN A 103 -1.52 8.58 7.59
N ASP A 104 -1.05 9.81 7.40
CA ASP A 104 -1.78 11.01 7.81
C ASP A 104 -3.00 11.29 6.91
N TRP A 105 -2.85 11.16 5.59
CA TRP A 105 -3.93 11.40 4.61
C TRP A 105 -5.04 10.38 4.71
N PHE A 106 -4.69 9.11 4.97
CA PHE A 106 -5.65 8.01 4.96
C PHE A 106 -5.99 7.50 6.35
N LYS A 107 -5.72 8.26 7.41
CA LYS A 107 -5.95 7.89 8.82
C LYS A 107 -7.36 7.37 9.17
N ALA A 108 -8.36 7.65 8.33
CA ALA A 108 -9.73 7.16 8.52
C ALA A 108 -9.91 5.68 8.13
N LEU A 109 -9.00 5.13 7.31
CA LEU A 109 -8.97 3.71 6.93
C LEU A 109 -8.45 2.85 8.07
#